data_AF-A0A660N0Z1-F1
#
_entry.id   AF-A0A660N0Z1-F1
#
_cell.length_a   1.000
_cell.length_b   1.000
_cell.length_c   1.000
_cell.angle_alpha   90.00
_cell.angle_beta   90.00
_cell.angle_gamma   90.00
#
_symmetry.space_group_name_H-M   'P 1'
#
loop_
_entity.id
_entity.type
_entity.pdbx_description
1 polymer ?
#
loop_
_entity_poly.entity_id
_entity_poly.type
_entity_poly.pdbx_seq_one_letter_code
_entity_poly.pdbx_strand_id
1 'polypeptide(L)'
;PRPLLLRLATSAPFGMFHAECRAEWHTEAVVYPAPLPHSDFGTHDVPDPEQTPQRAGMHGDDIAFLKPHINGASLQHIAWKTYAKRGELMDKVFDEPPPAVHSEIISYQDYPAGTPSDKLASLLAHRVLQADKTGAPYTLKLPSLTLTPQNGMREKCLNALALM
;
A
#
# COMPACT_ATOMS: atom_id res chain seq x y z
N PRO A 1 11.51 26.86 -4.51
CA PRO A 1 10.43 26.94 -5.52
C PRO A 1 10.87 27.69 -6.79
N ARG A 2 10.87 27.02 -7.95
CA ARG A 2 11.09 27.69 -9.24
C ARG A 2 9.84 28.51 -9.60
N PRO A 3 9.98 29.76 -10.09
CA PRO A 3 8.82 30.57 -10.46
C PRO A 3 8.11 29.96 -11.69
N LEU A 4 6.79 29.92 -11.64
CA LEU A 4 5.98 29.40 -12.73
C LEU A 4 5.85 30.49 -13.81
N LEU A 5 6.54 30.31 -14.93
CA LEU A 5 6.54 31.24 -16.05
C LEU A 5 5.42 30.89 -17.02
N LEU A 6 4.37 31.71 -17.06
CA LEU A 6 3.30 31.59 -18.03
C LEU A 6 3.61 32.43 -19.27
N ARG A 7 3.38 31.84 -20.44
CA ARG A 7 3.48 32.53 -21.72
C ARG A 7 2.08 32.69 -22.29
N LEU A 8 1.62 33.93 -22.37
CA LEU A 8 0.31 34.29 -22.90
C LEU A 8 0.52 34.94 -24.27
N ALA A 9 -0.20 34.47 -25.27
CA ALA A 9 -0.19 35.06 -26.60
C ALA A 9 -1.62 35.35 -27.02
N THR A 10 -1.84 36.51 -27.61
CA THR A 10 -3.12 36.87 -28.23
C THR A 10 -2.88 37.40 -29.63
N SER A 11 -3.82 37.10 -30.52
CA SER A 11 -3.82 37.63 -31.87
C SER A 11 -5.19 38.19 -32.23
N ALA A 12 -5.33 39.52 -32.27
CA ALA A 12 -6.62 40.17 -32.49
C ALA A 12 -6.50 41.61 -33.01
N PRO A 13 -7.48 42.10 -33.80
CA PRO A 13 -8.49 41.32 -34.53
C PRO A 13 -7.89 40.68 -35.80
N PHE A 14 -8.54 39.61 -36.29
CA PHE A 14 -8.23 38.87 -37.52
C PHE A 14 -6.81 38.29 -37.64
N GLY A 15 -6.08 38.16 -36.53
CA GLY A 15 -4.68 37.72 -36.56
C GLY A 15 -3.69 38.75 -37.13
N MET A 16 -4.12 40.01 -37.33
CA MET A 16 -3.27 41.07 -37.87
C MET A 16 -2.24 41.58 -36.86
N PHE A 17 -2.54 41.47 -35.57
CA PHE A 17 -1.63 41.87 -34.50
C PHE A 17 -1.35 40.67 -33.61
N HIS A 18 -0.11 40.56 -33.14
CA HIS A 18 0.34 39.54 -32.21
C HIS A 18 0.94 40.24 -30.98
N ALA A 19 0.44 39.90 -29.81
CA ALA A 19 1.00 40.35 -28.54
C ALA A 19 1.34 39.13 -27.69
N GLU A 20 2.56 39.09 -27.18
CA GLU A 20 3.05 38.07 -26.25
C GLU A 20 3.42 38.71 -24.92
N CYS A 21 3.04 38.06 -23.83
CA CYS A 21 3.38 38.43 -22.46
C CYS A 21 3.96 37.22 -21.73
N ARG A 22 5.06 37.45 -21.00
CA ARG A 22 5.60 36.49 -20.03
C ARG A 22 5.20 36.98 -18.65
N ALA A 23 4.38 36.21 -17.96
CA ALA A 23 3.96 36.50 -16.61
C ALA A 23 4.64 35.52 -15.65
N GLU A 24 5.33 36.05 -14.64
CA GLU A 24 5.81 35.26 -13.51
C GLU A 24 4.67 35.09 -12.52
N TRP A 25 4.18 33.86 -12.40
CA TRP A 25 3.08 33.55 -11.49
C TRP A 25 3.65 33.10 -10.15
N HIS A 26 3.46 33.93 -9.12
CA HIS A 26 3.77 33.58 -7.74
C HIS A 26 2.56 32.91 -7.11
N THR A 27 2.55 31.58 -7.12
CA THR A 27 1.60 30.77 -6.35
C THR A 27 2.36 29.72 -5.57
N GLU A 28 1.91 29.45 -4.35
CA GLU A 28 2.32 28.27 -3.60
C GLU A 28 1.51 27.08 -4.14
N ALA A 29 2.01 26.46 -5.21
CA ALA A 29 1.42 25.25 -5.78
C ALA A 29 2.33 24.05 -5.51
N VAL A 30 1.72 22.93 -5.11
CA VAL A 30 2.40 21.64 -4.99
C VAL A 30 2.37 20.97 -6.36
N VAL A 31 3.54 20.66 -6.93
CA VAL A 31 3.67 20.00 -8.23
C VAL A 31 3.97 18.53 -7.99
N TYR A 32 3.10 17.64 -8.47
CA TYR A 32 3.33 16.20 -8.33
C TYR A 32 4.47 15.73 -9.22
N PRO A 33 5.33 14.83 -8.72
CA PRO A 33 6.41 14.27 -9.52
C PRO A 33 5.82 13.49 -10.71
N ALA A 34 6.45 13.65 -11.87
CA ALA A 34 6.06 12.90 -13.06
C ALA A 34 6.35 11.41 -12.83
N PRO A 35 5.36 10.51 -12.95
CA PRO A 35 5.58 9.10 -12.68
C PRO A 35 6.55 8.53 -13.71
N LEU A 36 7.64 7.90 -13.24
CA LEU A 36 8.61 7.25 -14.10
C LEU A 36 8.28 5.75 -14.17
N PRO A 37 7.84 5.22 -15.33
CA PRO A 37 7.53 3.80 -15.45
C PRO A 37 8.77 2.94 -15.24
N HIS A 38 8.61 1.89 -14.47
CA HIS A 38 9.64 0.90 -14.21
C HIS A 38 8.95 -0.43 -13.87
N SER A 39 9.68 -1.54 -13.84
CA SER A 39 9.20 -2.86 -13.38
C SER A 39 10.05 -3.48 -12.27
N ASP A 40 11.25 -2.94 -12.05
CA ASP A 40 12.29 -3.58 -11.26
C ASP A 40 12.35 -2.93 -9.88
N PHE A 41 11.47 -3.37 -8.97
CA PHE A 41 11.39 -2.88 -7.59
C PHE A 41 11.26 -4.07 -6.67
N GLY A 42 12.14 -4.13 -5.66
CA GLY A 42 11.99 -5.07 -4.55
C GLY A 42 12.03 -6.55 -4.96
N THR A 43 13.14 -7.03 -5.50
CA THR A 43 13.59 -8.43 -5.30
C THR A 43 14.47 -8.55 -4.05
N HIS A 44 14.16 -7.81 -2.98
CA HIS A 44 14.94 -7.85 -1.73
C HIS A 44 14.17 -8.38 -0.52
N ASP A 45 12.87 -8.65 -0.66
CA ASP A 45 12.18 -9.60 0.20
C ASP A 45 11.45 -10.59 -0.71
N VAL A 46 12.21 -11.55 -1.24
CA VAL A 46 11.61 -12.88 -1.39
C VAL A 46 11.30 -13.29 0.05
N PRO A 47 10.02 -13.45 0.46
CA PRO A 47 9.76 -14.17 1.67
C PRO A 47 10.42 -15.52 1.45
N ASP A 48 11.47 -15.79 2.22
CA ASP A 48 12.17 -17.05 2.23
C ASP A 48 11.12 -18.18 2.11
N PRO A 49 11.16 -19.04 1.08
CA PRO A 49 10.23 -20.14 0.98
C PRO A 49 10.39 -21.13 2.15
N GLU A 50 11.41 -20.97 3.01
CA GLU A 50 11.53 -21.66 4.29
C GLU A 50 10.85 -20.96 5.48
N GLN A 51 10.34 -19.74 5.30
CA GLN A 51 9.26 -19.24 6.15
C GLN A 51 7.97 -19.86 5.63
N THR A 52 7.85 -21.16 5.94
CA THR A 52 6.59 -21.83 6.23
C THR A 52 5.62 -20.76 6.69
N PRO A 53 4.45 -20.56 6.05
CA PRO A 53 3.43 -19.71 6.64
C PRO A 53 3.24 -20.26 8.03
N GLN A 54 3.80 -19.55 9.02
CA GLN A 54 3.60 -19.87 10.40
C GLN A 54 2.09 -19.84 10.45
N ARG A 55 1.51 -21.02 10.62
CA ARG A 55 0.11 -21.19 10.93
C ARG A 55 -0.10 -20.33 12.17
N ALA A 56 -0.38 -19.06 11.96
CA ALA A 56 -0.91 -18.13 12.94
C ALA A 56 -2.33 -18.63 13.16
N GLY A 57 -2.40 -19.73 13.90
CA GLY A 57 -3.52 -20.66 13.87
C GLY A 57 -3.13 -21.97 14.52
N MET A 58 -2.33 -21.94 15.59
CA MET A 58 -2.28 -23.06 16.53
C MET A 58 -1.70 -22.73 17.91
N HIS A 59 -1.70 -21.47 18.37
CA HIS A 59 -1.41 -21.14 19.78
C HIS A 59 -2.32 -20.04 20.33
N GLY A 60 -3.60 -20.06 19.96
CA GLY A 60 -4.64 -19.55 20.83
C GLY A 60 -5.13 -20.73 21.67
N ASP A 61 -4.66 -20.84 22.93
CA ASP A 61 -5.11 -21.90 23.85
C ASP A 61 -6.55 -21.66 24.36
N ASP A 62 -7.20 -20.59 23.90
CA ASP A 62 -8.57 -20.25 24.23
C ASP A 62 -9.54 -20.90 23.24
N ILE A 63 -10.12 -22.02 23.67
CA ILE A 63 -11.24 -22.68 23.02
C ILE A 63 -12.41 -21.68 23.03
N ALA A 64 -12.81 -21.17 21.86
CA ALA A 64 -13.90 -20.20 21.77
C ALA A 64 -15.25 -20.85 22.10
N PHE A 65 -15.54 -22.02 21.54
CA PHE A 65 -16.72 -22.83 21.87
C PHE A 65 -16.58 -24.27 21.39
N LEU A 66 -17.34 -25.18 22.02
CA LEU A 66 -17.45 -26.58 21.61
C LEU A 66 -18.68 -26.75 20.72
N LYS A 67 -18.51 -27.35 19.55
CA LYS A 67 -19.62 -27.66 18.63
C LYS A 67 -19.86 -29.18 18.58
N PRO A 68 -21.10 -29.67 18.53
CA PRO A 68 -21.35 -31.10 18.29
C PRO A 68 -20.72 -31.55 16.96
N HIS A 69 -19.99 -32.66 17.01
CA HIS A 69 -19.27 -33.21 15.86
C HIS A 69 -20.25 -33.64 14.76
N ILE A 70 -19.97 -33.26 13.51
CA ILE A 70 -20.76 -33.66 12.33
C ILE A 70 -19.96 -34.70 11.56
N ASN A 71 -20.60 -35.82 11.22
CA ASN A 71 -20.00 -36.87 10.41
C ASN A 71 -19.48 -36.31 9.08
N GLY A 72 -18.16 -36.32 8.90
CA GLY A 72 -17.45 -35.72 7.76
C GLY A 72 -16.42 -34.66 8.16
N ALA A 73 -16.43 -34.21 9.42
CA ALA A 73 -15.40 -33.30 9.96
C ALA A 73 -14.11 -34.04 10.33
N SER A 74 -12.98 -33.35 10.23
CA SER A 74 -11.65 -33.92 10.52
C SER A 74 -11.51 -34.29 12.00
N LEU A 75 -11.09 -35.54 12.27
CA LEU A 75 -10.88 -36.08 13.61
C LEU A 75 -9.80 -35.33 14.42
N GLN A 76 -8.98 -34.51 13.76
CA GLN A 76 -7.90 -33.73 14.39
C GLN A 76 -8.43 -32.63 15.33
N HIS A 77 -9.69 -32.22 15.18
CA HIS A 77 -10.29 -31.15 15.98
C HIS A 77 -11.13 -31.65 17.16
N ILE A 78 -11.16 -32.96 17.43
CA ILE A 78 -11.99 -33.53 18.50
C ILE A 78 -11.48 -33.14 19.90
N ALA A 79 -12.39 -32.69 20.74
CA ALA A 79 -12.19 -32.44 22.17
C ALA A 79 -12.18 -33.74 22.98
N TRP A 80 -11.11 -34.52 22.87
CA TRP A 80 -10.94 -35.79 23.60
C TRP A 80 -11.13 -35.68 25.12
N LYS A 81 -10.77 -34.54 25.72
CA LYS A 81 -11.01 -34.26 27.15
C LYS A 81 -12.50 -34.22 27.51
N THR A 82 -13.34 -33.69 26.63
CA THR A 82 -14.80 -33.63 26.83
C THR A 82 -15.43 -34.99 26.54
N TYR A 83 -14.95 -35.68 25.50
CA TYR A 83 -15.36 -37.04 25.18
C TYR A 83 -15.12 -38.02 26.34
N ALA A 84 -13.94 -37.98 26.96
CA ALA A 84 -13.62 -38.85 28.10
C ALA A 84 -14.48 -38.59 29.35
N LYS A 85 -15.04 -37.37 29.50
CA LYS A 85 -15.86 -37.00 30.67
C LYS A 85 -17.36 -37.15 30.45
N ARG A 86 -17.86 -36.94 29.22
CA ARG A 86 -19.30 -36.89 28.91
C ARG A 86 -19.75 -37.92 27.86
N GLY A 87 -18.82 -38.59 27.17
CA GLY A 87 -19.15 -39.51 26.08
C GLY A 87 -19.61 -38.84 24.79
N GLU A 88 -19.59 -37.51 24.73
CA GLU A 88 -20.07 -36.74 23.58
C GLU A 88 -18.89 -36.27 22.71
N LEU A 89 -19.00 -36.49 21.40
CA LEU A 89 -18.06 -36.00 20.41
C LEU A 89 -18.31 -34.52 20.14
N MET A 90 -17.37 -33.69 20.58
CA MET A 90 -17.38 -32.25 20.35
C MET A 90 -16.11 -31.82 19.63
N ASP A 91 -16.25 -30.91 18.67
CA ASP A 91 -15.13 -30.30 17.96
C ASP A 91 -14.71 -28.99 18.65
N LYS A 92 -13.39 -28.81 18.76
CA LYS A 92 -12.75 -27.57 19.21
C LYS A 92 -12.79 -26.56 18.07
N VAL A 93 -13.57 -25.50 18.25
CA VAL A 93 -13.55 -24.35 17.35
C VAL A 93 -12.63 -23.30 17.95
N PHE A 94 -11.58 -22.95 17.22
CA PHE A 94 -10.63 -21.89 17.59
C PHE A 94 -11.09 -20.57 16.97
N ASP A 95 -10.87 -19.47 17.69
CA ASP A 95 -11.08 -18.13 17.13
C ASP A 95 -9.96 -17.88 16.11
N GLU A 96 -10.29 -17.94 14.81
CA GLU A 96 -9.33 -17.54 13.78
C GLU A 96 -9.21 -16.02 13.82
N PRO A 97 -8.01 -15.46 14.08
CA PRO A 97 -7.82 -14.03 13.93
C PRO A 97 -8.19 -13.63 12.49
N PRO A 98 -8.81 -12.45 12.28
CA PRO A 98 -9.23 -12.03 10.96
C PRO A 98 -8.03 -12.07 10.01
N PRO A 99 -8.23 -12.51 8.74
CA PRO A 99 -7.14 -12.61 7.78
C PRO A 99 -6.41 -11.27 7.72
N ALA A 100 -5.11 -11.30 7.97
CA ALA A 100 -4.27 -10.11 7.88
C ALA A 100 -4.48 -9.49 6.50
N VAL A 101 -5.08 -8.30 6.47
CA VAL A 101 -5.29 -7.54 5.24
C VAL A 101 -3.90 -7.28 4.68
N HIS A 102 -3.53 -8.01 3.64
CA HIS A 102 -2.22 -7.90 3.00
C HIS A 102 -2.17 -6.51 2.36
N SER A 103 -1.54 -5.56 3.05
CA SER A 103 -1.32 -4.22 2.51
C SER A 103 0.05 -4.17 1.86
N GLU A 104 0.08 -3.78 0.59
CA GLU A 104 1.34 -3.65 -0.14
C GLU A 104 2.18 -2.54 0.50
N ILE A 105 3.47 -2.78 0.74
CA ILE A 105 4.38 -1.76 1.26
C ILE A 105 5.20 -1.21 0.09
N ILE A 106 5.04 0.08 -0.16
CA ILE A 106 5.82 0.83 -1.14
C ILE A 106 6.90 1.59 -0.36
N SER A 107 8.15 1.16 -0.45
CA SER A 107 9.25 1.71 0.35
C SER A 107 10.31 2.40 -0.49
N TYR A 108 10.85 3.52 0.02
CA TYR A 108 12.05 4.14 -0.56
C TYR A 108 13.28 3.23 -0.46
N GLN A 109 13.28 2.25 0.45
CA GLN A 109 14.37 1.30 0.67
C GLN A 109 14.46 0.25 -0.45
N ASP A 110 13.42 0.13 -1.28
CA ASP A 110 13.40 -0.78 -2.42
C ASP A 110 14.35 -0.32 -3.55
N TYR A 111 14.93 0.88 -3.42
CA TYR A 111 15.82 1.48 -4.40
C TYR A 111 17.26 1.64 -3.87
N PRO A 112 18.27 1.61 -4.75
CA PRO A 112 19.67 1.78 -4.35
C PRO A 112 19.92 3.08 -3.59
N ALA A 113 20.73 3.00 -2.53
CA ALA A 113 21.24 4.17 -1.82
C ALA A 113 22.06 5.04 -2.78
N GLY A 114 21.75 6.34 -2.86
CA GLY A 114 22.35 7.28 -3.81
C GLY A 114 21.46 7.66 -4.99
N THR A 115 20.24 7.11 -5.09
CA THR A 115 19.24 7.58 -6.05
C THR A 115 18.86 9.05 -5.74
N PRO A 116 18.90 9.97 -6.72
CA PRO A 116 18.48 11.36 -6.52
C PRO A 116 17.04 11.43 -6.00
N SER A 117 16.74 12.36 -5.07
CA SER A 117 15.41 12.52 -4.47
C SER A 117 14.32 12.68 -5.53
N ASP A 118 14.53 13.55 -6.53
CA ASP A 118 13.59 13.78 -7.64
C ASP A 118 13.25 12.49 -8.42
N LYS A 119 14.28 11.66 -8.66
CA LYS A 119 14.11 10.39 -9.38
C LYS A 119 13.39 9.37 -8.51
N LEU A 120 13.76 9.28 -7.24
CA LEU A 120 13.10 8.39 -6.28
C LEU A 120 11.63 8.77 -6.08
N ALA A 121 11.31 10.05 -5.99
CA ALA A 121 9.94 10.55 -5.93
C ALA A 121 9.13 10.15 -7.18
N SER A 122 9.74 10.24 -8.37
CA SER A 122 9.12 9.84 -9.64
C SER A 122 8.86 8.31 -9.73
N LEU A 123 9.79 7.50 -9.21
CA LEU A 123 9.67 6.04 -9.17
C LEU A 123 8.59 5.59 -8.16
N LEU A 124 8.58 6.19 -6.97
CA LEU A 124 7.56 5.95 -5.95
C LEU A 124 6.18 6.40 -6.41
N ALA A 125 6.08 7.55 -7.08
CA ALA A 125 4.83 8.05 -7.63
C ALA A 125 4.22 7.08 -8.65
N HIS A 126 5.07 6.45 -9.48
CA HIS A 126 4.60 5.40 -10.39
C HIS A 126 3.96 4.23 -9.63
N ARG A 127 4.61 3.72 -8.57
CA ARG A 127 4.09 2.61 -7.76
C ARG A 127 2.82 2.97 -7.02
N VAL A 128 2.74 4.17 -6.43
CA VAL A 128 1.52 4.67 -5.78
C VAL A 128 0.35 4.69 -6.77
N LEU A 129 0.57 5.17 -8.00
CA LEU A 129 -0.45 5.18 -9.04
C LEU A 129 -0.82 3.78 -9.53
N GLN A 130 0.10 2.82 -9.51
CA GLN A 130 -0.20 1.42 -9.83
C GLN A 130 -1.05 0.77 -8.74
N ALA A 131 -0.67 0.91 -7.46
CA ALA A 131 -1.43 0.38 -6.33
C ALA A 131 -2.81 1.03 -6.19
N ASP A 132 -2.93 2.33 -6.51
CA ASP A 132 -4.23 3.02 -6.55
C ASP A 132 -5.14 2.47 -7.65
N LYS A 133 -4.58 2.09 -8.82
CA LYS A 133 -5.35 1.45 -9.91
C LYS A 133 -5.86 0.07 -9.54
N THR A 134 -5.13 -0.70 -8.73
CA THR A 134 -5.57 -2.02 -8.28
C THR A 134 -6.59 -1.93 -7.15
N GLY A 135 -6.69 -0.78 -6.47
CA GLY A 135 -7.60 -0.56 -5.34
C GLY A 135 -7.20 -1.34 -4.08
N ALA A 136 -6.01 -1.95 -4.06
CA ALA A 136 -5.50 -2.65 -2.90
C ALA A 136 -5.04 -1.63 -1.84
N PRO A 137 -5.22 -1.92 -0.53
CA PRO A 137 -4.66 -1.07 0.51
C PRO A 137 -3.13 -1.12 0.44
N TYR A 138 -2.48 0.04 0.46
CA TYR A 138 -1.02 0.15 0.46
C TYR A 138 -0.51 1.16 1.48
N THR A 139 0.71 0.92 1.96
CA THR A 139 1.45 1.79 2.88
C THR A 139 2.62 2.40 2.14
N LEU A 140 2.77 3.73 2.19
CA LEU A 140 3.94 4.42 1.64
C LEU A 140 4.94 4.71 2.76
N LYS A 141 6.17 4.20 2.62
CA LYS A 141 7.30 4.52 3.50
C LYS A 141 8.27 5.46 2.80
N LEU A 142 8.49 6.62 3.41
CA LEU A 142 9.48 7.63 3.07
C LEU A 142 10.51 7.74 4.21
N PRO A 143 11.69 8.34 3.99
CA PRO A 143 12.71 8.49 5.04
C PRO A 143 12.22 9.24 6.29
N SER A 144 11.32 10.21 6.11
CA SER A 144 10.82 11.10 7.16
C SER A 144 9.36 10.83 7.56
N LEU A 145 8.63 10.00 6.79
CA LEU A 145 7.18 9.85 6.93
C LEU A 145 6.73 8.44 6.52
N THR A 146 5.81 7.85 7.28
CA THR A 146 5.10 6.64 6.87
C THR A 146 3.61 6.93 6.82
N LEU A 147 2.98 6.64 5.68
CA LEU A 147 1.55 6.82 5.46
C LEU A 147 0.90 5.43 5.39
N THR A 148 0.03 5.13 6.35
CA THR A 148 -0.78 3.91 6.38
C THR A 148 -2.03 4.04 5.51
N PRO A 149 -2.69 2.92 5.13
CA PRO A 149 -3.88 2.95 4.29
C PRO A 149 -4.98 3.81 4.93
N GLN A 150 -5.43 4.85 4.22
CA GLN A 150 -6.42 5.81 4.69
C GLN A 150 -7.20 6.42 3.52
N ASN A 151 -8.30 7.10 3.81
CA ASN A 151 -9.06 7.81 2.78
C ASN A 151 -8.21 8.91 2.12
N GLY A 152 -8.31 9.00 0.79
CA GLY A 152 -7.53 9.93 -0.03
C GLY A 152 -6.04 9.60 -0.07
N MET A 153 -5.66 8.32 0.08
CA MET A 153 -4.27 7.87 0.16
C MET A 153 -3.43 8.38 -1.02
N ARG A 154 -3.96 8.29 -2.24
CA ARG A 154 -3.30 8.74 -3.46
C ARG A 154 -2.82 10.19 -3.37
N GLU A 155 -3.72 11.11 -3.04
CA GLU A 155 -3.42 12.55 -2.99
C GLU A 155 -2.42 12.86 -1.87
N LYS A 156 -2.59 12.25 -0.70
CA LYS A 156 -1.65 12.40 0.43
C LYS A 156 -0.26 11.89 0.08
N CYS A 157 -0.18 10.75 -0.60
CA CYS A 157 1.09 10.19 -1.07
C CYS A 157 1.76 11.09 -2.10
N LEU A 158 1.03 11.54 -3.12
CA LEU A 158 1.58 12.42 -4.15
C LEU A 158 2.00 13.79 -3.59
N ASN A 159 1.24 14.34 -2.65
CA ASN A 159 1.64 15.55 -1.91
C ASN A 159 2.94 15.32 -1.12
N ALA A 160 3.06 14.21 -0.40
CA ALA A 160 4.27 13.89 0.36
C ALA A 160 5.50 13.71 -0.55
N LEU A 161 5.33 13.06 -1.71
CA LEU A 161 6.38 12.88 -2.70
C LEU A 161 6.79 14.20 -3.39
N ALA A 162 5.86 15.14 -3.54
CA ALA A 162 6.14 16.46 -4.09
C ALA A 162 6.94 17.38 -3.13
N LEU A 163 6.94 17.07 -1.84
CA LEU A 163 7.64 17.81 -0.79
C LEU A 163 8.97 17.15 -0.36
N MET A 164 9.36 16.06 -1.04
CA MET A 164 10.54 15.26 -0.75
C MET A 164 11.85 15.92 -1.22
#